data_AF-M0BGJ7-F1
#
_entry.id   AF-M0BGJ7-F1
#
_cell.length_a   1.000
_cell.length_b   1.000
_cell.length_c   1.000
_cell.angle_alpha   90.00
_cell.angle_beta   90.00
_cell.angle_gamma   90.00
#
_symmetry.space_group_name_H-M   'P 1'
#
loop_
_entity.id
_entity.type
_entity.pdbx_description
1 polymer ?
#
loop_
_entity_poly.entity_id
_entity_poly.type
_entity_poly.pdbx_seq_one_letter_code
_entity_poly.pdbx_strand_id
1 'polypeptide(L)' 'MAADEAAFNGKENLLETLLADFRERYVEEHGEEPPEAILHDARRDILRSLAKKGRDEHRDVYDALADE' A
#
# COMPACT_ATOMS: atom_id res chain seq x y z
N MET A 1 -28.61 -13.63 0.31
CA MET A 1 -27.60 -12.67 0.78
C MET A 1 -26.67 -12.41 -0.38
N ALA A 2 -26.60 -11.17 -0.85
CA ALA A 2 -25.85 -10.79 -2.03
C ALA A 2 -24.36 -10.82 -1.70
N ALA A 3 -23.62 -11.76 -2.29
CA ALA A 3 -22.18 -11.76 -2.28
C ALA A 3 -21.71 -10.78 -3.36
N ASP A 4 -21.27 -9.61 -2.88
CA ASP A 4 -20.12 -8.87 -3.41
C ASP A 4 -20.07 -8.66 -4.93
N GLU A 5 -20.98 -7.81 -5.42
CA GLU A 5 -20.71 -7.02 -6.63
C GLU A 5 -19.69 -5.92 -6.26
N ALA A 6 -18.40 -6.27 -6.19
CA ALA A 6 -17.31 -5.30 -6.26
C ALA A 6 -16.53 -5.57 -7.55
N ALA A 7 -16.98 -4.89 -8.60
CA ALA A 7 -16.35 -4.88 -9.91
C ALA A 7 -14.84 -4.56 -9.82
N PHE A 8 -14.01 -5.59 -9.95
CA PHE A 8 -12.56 -5.47 -10.06
C PHE A 8 -12.22 -4.93 -11.46
N ASN A 9 -12.32 -3.61 -11.60
CA ASN A 9 -12.20 -2.92 -12.88
C ASN A 9 -10.74 -2.46 -13.11
N GLY A 10 -9.94 -3.34 -13.72
CA GLY A 10 -8.98 -2.98 -14.78
C GLY A 10 -7.73 -2.13 -14.48
N LYS A 11 -7.50 -1.66 -13.26
CA LYS A 11 -6.18 -1.16 -12.80
C LYS A 11 -6.01 -1.57 -11.35
N GLU A 12 -5.22 -2.61 -11.11
CA GLU A 12 -4.84 -3.00 -9.75
C GLU A 12 -4.26 -1.78 -9.03
N ASN A 13 -5.04 -1.25 -8.10
CA ASN A 13 -4.60 -0.16 -7.24
C ASN A 13 -3.50 -0.76 -6.36
N LEU A 14 -2.24 -0.42 -6.62
CA LEU A 14 -1.07 -0.94 -5.89
C LEU A 14 -1.29 -0.89 -4.37
N LEU A 15 -1.99 0.13 -3.88
CA LEU A 15 -2.36 0.23 -2.47
C LEU A 15 -3.29 -0.90 -2.01
N GLU A 16 -4.29 -1.26 -2.81
CA GLU A 16 -5.23 -2.33 -2.50
C GLU A 16 -4.53 -3.70 -2.53
N THR A 17 -3.62 -3.93 -3.49
CA THR A 17 -2.79 -5.14 -3.50
C THR A 17 -1.94 -5.23 -2.24
N LEU A 18 -1.24 -4.15 -1.87
CA LEU A 18 -0.40 -4.15 -0.66
C LEU A 18 -1.22 -4.30 0.64
N LEU A 19 -2.45 -3.80 0.66
CA LEU A 19 -3.37 -3.98 1.79
C LEU A 19 -3.92 -5.41 1.85
N ALA A 20 -4.18 -6.03 0.70
CA ALA A 20 -4.57 -7.44 0.63
C ALA A 20 -3.45 -8.35 1.13
N ASP A 21 -2.21 -8.12 0.68
CA ASP A 21 -1.03 -8.84 1.15
C ASP A 21 -0.83 -8.67 2.67
N PHE A 22 -1.02 -7.46 3.19
CA PHE A 22 -0.94 -7.20 4.62
C PHE A 22 -2.00 -7.99 5.40
N ARG A 23 -3.24 -8.01 4.89
CA ARG A 23 -4.36 -8.72 5.52
C ARG A 23 -4.10 -10.23 5.55
N GLU A 24 -3.65 -10.81 4.45
CA GLU A 24 -3.30 -12.23 4.36
C GLU A 24 -2.24 -12.59 5.40
N ARG A 25 -1.15 -11.83 5.47
CA ARG A 25 -0.08 -12.08 6.44
C ARG A 25 -0.53 -11.91 7.89
N TYR A 26 -1.39 -10.93 8.17
CA TYR A 26 -1.95 -10.74 9.51
C TYR A 26 -2.80 -11.94 9.93
N VAL A 27 -3.63 -12.47 9.02
CA VAL A 27 -4.42 -13.68 9.26
C VAL A 27 -3.53 -14.90 9.45
N GLU A 28 -2.46 -15.04 8.68
CA GLU A 28 -1.49 -16.13 8.86
C GLU A 28 -0.78 -16.08 10.22
N GLU A 29 -0.43 -14.88 10.69
CA GLU A 29 0.32 -14.68 11.94
C GLU A 29 -0.57 -14.75 13.19
N HIS A 30 -1.77 -14.17 13.12
CA HIS A 30 -2.66 -14.02 14.28
C HIS A 30 -3.87 -14.96 14.24
N GLY A 31 -4.16 -15.59 13.10
CA GLY A 31 -5.32 -16.48 12.93
C GLY A 31 -6.67 -15.76 12.87
N GLU A 32 -6.67 -14.42 12.85
CA GLU A 32 -7.87 -13.58 12.82
C GLU A 32 -7.70 -12.41 11.85
N GLU A 33 -8.83 -11.84 11.44
CA GLU A 33 -8.86 -10.67 10.57
C GLU A 33 -8.32 -9.43 11.29
N PRO A 34 -7.46 -8.62 10.64
CA PRO A 34 -6.96 -7.40 11.25
C PRO A 34 -8.13 -6.45 11.56
N PRO A 35 -8.18 -5.88 12.77
CA PRO A 35 -9.20 -4.90 13.10
C PRO A 35 -9.03 -3.64 12.23
N GLU A 36 -10.14 -2.93 11.99
CA GLU A 36 -10.20 -1.74 11.13
C GLU A 36 -9.14 -0.68 11.49
N ALA A 37 -8.84 -0.52 12.79
CA ALA A 37 -7.80 0.38 13.27
C ALA A 37 -6.40 0.01 12.76
N ILE A 38 -6.07 -1.29 12.75
CA ILE A 38 -4.80 -1.81 12.23
C ILE A 38 -4.72 -1.64 10.73
N LEU A 39 -5.81 -1.93 10.00
CA LEU A 39 -5.86 -1.69 8.56
C LEU A 39 -5.68 -0.20 8.21
N HIS A 40 -6.27 0.70 8.99
CA HIS A 40 -6.10 2.14 8.79
C HIS A 40 -4.65 2.60 9.03
N ASP A 41 -4.00 2.08 10.07
CA ASP A 41 -2.59 2.37 10.33
C ASP A 41 -1.67 1.79 9.24
N ALA A 42 -1.91 0.54 8.82
CA ALA A 42 -1.18 -0.09 7.72
C ALA A 42 -1.32 0.72 6.41
N ARG A 43 -2.53 1.18 6.08
CA ARG A 43 -2.78 2.04 4.92
C ARG A 43 -1.97 3.33 5.00
N ARG A 44 -1.96 3.99 6.15
CA ARG A 44 -1.20 5.24 6.35
C ARG A 44 0.31 5.00 6.16
N ASP A 45 0.82 3.90 6.68
CA ASP A 45 2.25 3.59 6.60
C ASP A 45 2.69 3.19 5.19
N ILE A 46 1.86 2.43 4.47
CA ILE A 46 2.08 2.13 3.05
C ILE A 46 2.12 3.42 2.23
N LEU A 47 1.15 4.33 2.42
CA LEU A 47 1.13 5.61 1.72
C LEU A 47 2.36 6.46 2.04
N ARG A 48 2.80 6.50 3.31
CA ARG A 48 4.02 7.20 3.72
C ARG A 48 5.27 6.60 3.07
N SER A 49 5.34 5.28 2.99
CA SER A 49 6.45 4.57 2.35
C SER A 49 6.50 4.85 0.85
N LEU A 50 5.36 4.80 0.15
CA LEU A 50 5.26 5.14 -1.27
C LEU A 50 5.66 6.60 -1.52
N ALA A 51 5.17 7.55 -0.70
CA ALA A 51 5.53 8.95 -0.80
C ALA A 51 7.02 9.19 -0.52
N LYS A 52 7.62 8.43 0.40
CA LYS A 52 9.06 8.49 0.67
C LYS A 52 9.87 7.97 -0.51
N LYS A 53 9.52 6.80 -1.07
CA LYS A 53 10.18 6.24 -2.26
C LYS A 53 10.16 7.22 -3.44
N GLY A 54 9.01 7.83 -3.71
CA GLY A 54 8.93 8.85 -4.76
C GLY A 54 9.85 10.05 -4.50
N ARG A 55 9.97 10.53 -3.26
CA ARG A 55 10.89 11.63 -2.94
C ARG A 55 12.36 11.24 -3.07
N ASP A 56 12.71 10.05 -2.62
CA ASP A 56 14.10 9.56 -2.67
C ASP A 56 14.52 9.31 -4.14
N GLU A 57 13.65 8.71 -4.97
CA GLU A 57 13.89 8.52 -6.41
C GLU A 57 14.05 9.86 -7.17
N HIS A 58 13.33 10.91 -6.75
CA HIS A 58 13.47 12.23 -7.37
C HIS A 58 14.69 13.01 -6.87
N ARG A 59 15.20 12.74 -5.66
CA ARG A 59 16.39 13.42 -5.14
C ARG A 59 17.62 13.08 -5.98
N ASP A 60 17.77 11.82 -6.38
CA ASP A 60 18.90 11.37 -7.20
C ASP A 60 18.90 12.04 -8.59
N VAL A 61 17.72 12.38 -9.13
CA VAL A 61 17.60 13.11 -10.41
C VAL A 61 18.02 14.57 -10.28
N TYR A 62 17.70 15.24 -9.18
CA TYR A 62 18.10 16.63 -8.96
C TYR A 62 19.60 16.77 -8.64
N ASP A 63 20.18 15.84 -7.89
CA ASP A 63 21.64 15.83 -7.63
C ASP A 63 22.43 15.60 -8.94
N ALA A 64 21.92 14.79 -9.88
CA ALA A 64 22.54 14.59 -11.20
C ALA A 64 22.42 15.81 -12.15
N LEU A 65 21.44 16.69 -11.95
CA LEU A 65 21.26 17.91 -12.75
C LEU A 65 21.99 19.14 -12.19
N ALA A 66 22.47 19.06 -10.93
CA ALA A 66 23.14 20.16 -10.25
C ALA A 66 24.68 20.15 -10.43
N ASP A 67 25.22 19.09 -11.03
CA ASP A 67 26.66 18.91 -11.31
C ASP A 67 27.06 19.31 -12.76
N GLU A 68 26.16 19.99 -13.52
CA GLU A 68 26.43 20.59 -14.84
C GLU A 68 26.45 22.13 -14.79
#